data_AF-Q0DBK4-F1
#
_entry.id   AF-Q0DBK4-F1
#
_cell.length_a   1.000
_cell.length_b   1.000
_cell.length_c   1.000
_cell.angle_alpha   90.00
_cell.angle_beta   90.00
_cell.angle_gamma   90.00
#
_symmetry.space_group_name_H-M   'P 1'
#
loop_
_entity.id
_entity.type
_entity.pdbx_description
1 polymer ?
#
loop_
_entity_poly.entity_id
_entity_poly.type
_entity_poly.pdbx_seq_one_letter_code
_entity_poly.pdbx_strand_id
1 'polypeptide(L)'
;SLAWAMAQLGWVAGPITLLLFAAITFYTCGLLSDCYRVGDPATGKRNYTYTDAVKSYLGGWHVWFCGFCQYVNMFGTGIGYTITASISAAAINKSNCYHWRGHGTDCSQNTSAYIIGFGVLQALFCQLPNFHQLWWLSIIAAVMSFSYAAIAVGLSLAQTIMDPLGRTTLTGTVVGVDVDATQKVWLTFQALGNVAFAYSYAIILIEIQDTLRSPPPENATMRRATAAGISTTTGFYLLCGCLGYSAFGNAAPGNILTGFGFYEPYWLVDVANACIVVHLVGGFQVFCQPPAPPPSRASSTRSRPTCPSRPGPDSTSP
;
A
#
# COMPACT_ATOMS: atom_id res chain seq x y z
N SER A 1 1.86 -7.08 8.20
CA SER A 1 1.66 -6.26 9.41
C SER A 1 0.30 -6.49 10.08
N LEU A 2 -0.74 -6.94 9.36
CA LEU A 2 -2.08 -7.08 9.91
C LEU A 2 -2.19 -8.03 11.11
N ALA A 3 -1.56 -9.21 11.07
CA ALA A 3 -1.55 -10.12 12.22
C ALA A 3 -0.96 -9.46 13.49
N TRP A 4 0.13 -8.70 13.33
CA TRP A 4 0.70 -7.91 14.43
C TRP A 4 -0.25 -6.81 14.92
N ALA A 5 -0.94 -6.10 14.02
CA ALA A 5 -1.92 -5.08 14.41
C ALA A 5 -3.08 -5.70 15.19
N MET A 6 -3.55 -6.88 14.76
CA MET A 6 -4.54 -7.68 15.48
C MET A 6 -4.02 -8.13 16.84
N ALA A 7 -2.74 -8.49 16.96
CA ALA A 7 -2.13 -8.80 18.25
C ALA A 7 -2.11 -7.60 19.20
N GLN A 8 -1.97 -6.37 18.70
CA GLN A 8 -2.02 -5.18 19.55
C GLN A 8 -3.46 -4.76 19.92
N LEU A 9 -4.44 -5.02 19.05
CA LEU A 9 -5.83 -4.58 19.24
C LEU A 9 -6.75 -5.66 19.85
N GLY A 10 -6.42 -6.94 19.67
CA GLY A 10 -7.19 -8.08 20.12
C GLY A 10 -8.38 -8.45 19.23
N TRP A 11 -9.13 -9.47 19.66
CA TRP A 11 -10.28 -10.02 18.94
C TRP A 11 -11.47 -9.07 18.82
N VAL A 12 -11.57 -8.05 19.67
CA VAL A 12 -12.67 -7.08 19.62
C VAL A 12 -12.30 -5.88 18.75
N ALA A 13 -11.32 -5.08 19.19
CA ALA A 13 -10.99 -3.84 18.50
C ALA A 13 -10.34 -4.10 17.12
N GLY A 14 -9.61 -5.21 16.94
CA GLY A 14 -8.94 -5.53 15.69
C GLY A 14 -9.90 -5.66 14.49
N PRO A 15 -10.83 -6.64 14.47
CA PRO A 15 -11.78 -6.80 13.38
C PRO A 15 -12.68 -5.56 13.18
N ILE A 16 -13.13 -4.93 14.26
CA ILE A 16 -13.94 -3.70 14.20
C ILE A 16 -13.19 -2.59 13.48
N THR A 17 -11.91 -2.39 13.82
CA THR A 17 -11.06 -1.39 13.18
C THR A 17 -10.89 -1.67 11.68
N LEU A 18 -10.63 -2.93 11.30
CA LEU A 18 -10.52 -3.32 9.88
C LEU A 18 -11.80 -3.01 9.10
N LEU A 19 -12.96 -3.40 9.63
CA LEU A 19 -14.26 -3.16 9.00
C LEU A 19 -14.59 -1.66 8.94
N LEU A 20 -14.26 -0.91 9.99
CA LEU A 20 -14.47 0.54 10.05
C LEU A 20 -13.64 1.26 8.98
N PHE A 21 -12.33 0.96 8.88
CA PHE A 21 -11.49 1.56 7.85
C PHE A 21 -11.91 1.13 6.44
N ALA A 22 -12.36 -0.11 6.25
CA ALA A 22 -12.94 -0.54 4.97
C ALA A 22 -14.18 0.29 4.60
N ALA A 23 -15.08 0.53 5.55
CA ALA A 23 -16.29 1.33 5.35
C ALA A 23 -15.97 2.80 5.06
N ILE A 24 -15.04 3.40 5.82
CA ILE A 24 -14.58 4.78 5.60
C ILE A 24 -13.98 4.90 4.21
N THR A 25 -13.12 3.97 3.80
CA THR A 25 -12.50 3.99 2.47
C THR A 25 -13.54 3.78 1.37
N PHE A 26 -14.49 2.86 1.54
CA PHE A 26 -15.57 2.65 0.57
C PHE A 26 -16.41 3.91 0.37
N TYR A 27 -16.79 4.56 1.46
CA TYR A 27 -17.53 5.83 1.42
C TYR A 27 -16.72 6.94 0.75
N THR A 28 -15.46 7.10 1.16
CA THR A 28 -14.55 8.12 0.63
C THR A 28 -14.32 7.92 -0.87
N CYS A 29 -14.07 6.70 -1.32
CA CYS A 29 -13.91 6.39 -2.74
C CYS A 29 -15.20 6.65 -3.52
N GLY A 30 -16.38 6.38 -2.94
CA GLY A 30 -17.66 6.73 -3.55
C GLY A 30 -17.80 8.23 -3.81
N LEU A 31 -17.45 9.07 -2.83
CA LEU A 31 -17.46 10.52 -2.97
C LEU A 31 -16.46 11.01 -4.00
N LEU A 32 -15.20 10.57 -3.93
CA LEU A 32 -14.16 10.98 -4.89
C LEU A 32 -14.53 10.56 -6.33
N SER A 33 -15.20 9.41 -6.48
CA SER A 33 -15.59 8.93 -7.80
C SER A 33 -16.59 9.85 -8.49
N ASP A 34 -17.50 10.44 -7.74
CA ASP A 34 -18.45 11.43 -8.24
C ASP A 34 -17.77 12.79 -8.50
N CYS A 35 -16.74 13.14 -7.73
CA CYS A 35 -15.93 14.34 -7.95
C CYS A 35 -15.05 14.30 -9.21
N TYR A 36 -15.00 13.18 -9.94
CA TYR A 36 -14.25 13.10 -11.21
C TYR A 36 -14.82 14.06 -12.27
N ARG A 37 -16.13 14.36 -12.26
CA ARG A 37 -16.74 15.31 -13.19
C ARG A 37 -17.55 16.37 -12.48
N VAL A 38 -17.33 17.62 -12.86
CA VAL A 38 -18.06 18.77 -12.34
C VAL A 38 -19.38 18.94 -13.08
N GLY A 39 -20.49 19.02 -12.33
CA GLY A 39 -21.83 19.20 -12.87
C GLY A 39 -22.45 17.87 -13.29
N ASP A 40 -22.66 17.68 -14.60
CA ASP A 40 -23.29 16.47 -15.12
C ASP A 40 -22.34 15.25 -15.07
N PRO A 41 -22.75 14.10 -14.50
CA PRO A 41 -21.90 12.91 -14.42
C PRO A 41 -21.49 12.32 -15.79
N ALA A 42 -22.23 12.57 -16.87
CA ALA A 42 -22.00 11.99 -18.20
C ALA A 42 -21.27 12.93 -19.19
N THR A 43 -21.36 14.24 -18.98
CA THR A 43 -20.86 15.27 -19.92
C THR A 43 -20.08 16.39 -19.23
N GLY A 44 -20.08 16.43 -17.90
CA GLY A 44 -19.40 17.44 -17.09
C GLY A 44 -17.89 17.45 -17.27
N LYS A 45 -17.28 18.59 -16.92
CA LYS A 45 -15.84 18.80 -17.04
C LYS A 45 -15.09 17.80 -16.16
N ARG A 46 -14.14 17.07 -16.75
CA ARG A 46 -13.29 16.08 -16.06
C ARG A 46 -12.22 16.75 -15.19
N ASN A 47 -12.00 16.18 -14.01
CA ASN A 47 -10.86 16.40 -13.15
C ASN A 47 -9.91 15.21 -13.31
N TYR A 48 -8.73 15.43 -13.89
CA TYR A 48 -7.77 14.36 -14.21
C TYR A 48 -6.95 13.92 -12.99
N THR A 49 -6.85 14.79 -11.99
CA THR A 49 -6.09 14.56 -10.75
C THR A 49 -6.92 14.91 -9.52
N TYR A 50 -6.57 14.34 -8.37
CA TYR A 50 -7.18 14.70 -7.09
C TYR A 50 -7.07 16.21 -6.81
N THR A 51 -5.92 16.80 -7.10
CA THR A 51 -5.70 18.25 -6.91
C THR A 51 -6.59 19.09 -7.83
N ASP A 52 -6.87 18.64 -9.06
CA ASP A 52 -7.83 19.30 -9.95
C ASP A 52 -9.26 19.25 -9.40
N ALA A 53 -9.67 18.11 -8.82
CA ALA A 53 -10.97 17.98 -8.18
C ALA A 53 -11.10 18.93 -6.98
N VAL A 54 -10.09 18.97 -6.10
CA VAL A 54 -10.07 19.91 -4.97
C VAL A 54 -10.14 21.37 -5.47
N LYS A 55 -9.42 21.71 -6.53
CA LYS A 55 -9.46 23.04 -7.13
C LYS A 55 -10.83 23.39 -7.71
N SER A 56 -11.49 22.43 -8.36
CA SER A 56 -12.80 22.63 -8.98
C SER A 56 -13.94 22.76 -7.97
N TYR A 57 -13.88 22.07 -6.83
CA TYR A 57 -14.98 22.05 -5.85
C TYR A 57 -14.75 22.94 -4.61
N LEU A 58 -13.52 23.03 -4.08
CA LEU A 58 -13.21 23.79 -2.86
C LEU A 58 -12.43 25.08 -3.13
N GLY A 59 -11.46 25.02 -4.05
CA GLY A 59 -10.61 26.16 -4.40
C GLY A 59 -9.76 26.72 -3.25
N GLY A 60 -8.97 27.76 -3.57
CA GLY A 60 -8.20 28.53 -2.60
C GLY A 60 -7.19 27.70 -1.78
N TRP A 61 -7.19 27.92 -0.46
CA TRP A 61 -6.28 27.28 0.50
C TRP A 61 -6.39 25.74 0.56
N HIS A 62 -7.57 25.19 0.26
CA HIS A 62 -7.80 23.74 0.30
C HIS A 62 -6.94 22.99 -0.70
N VAL A 63 -6.63 23.58 -1.85
CA VAL A 63 -5.76 22.97 -2.87
C VAL A 63 -4.37 22.72 -2.30
N TRP A 64 -3.82 23.70 -1.58
CA TRP A 64 -2.50 23.59 -0.96
C TRP A 64 -2.51 22.55 0.16
N PHE A 65 -3.49 22.62 1.06
CA PHE A 65 -3.57 21.70 2.20
C PHE A 65 -3.83 20.25 1.78
N CYS A 66 -4.84 20.00 0.94
CA CYS A 66 -5.16 18.65 0.45
C CYS A 66 -4.03 18.09 -0.43
N GLY A 67 -3.39 18.94 -1.25
CA GLY A 67 -2.21 18.56 -2.01
C GLY A 67 -1.05 18.14 -1.11
N PHE A 68 -0.75 18.92 -0.05
CA PHE A 68 0.26 18.54 0.94
C PHE A 68 -0.04 17.19 1.60
N CYS A 69 -1.27 16.98 2.07
CA CYS A 69 -1.69 15.70 2.64
C CYS A 69 -1.58 14.54 1.64
N GLN A 70 -1.91 14.76 0.36
CA GLN A 70 -1.75 13.79 -0.72
C GLN A 70 -0.28 13.37 -0.86
N TYR A 71 0.63 14.34 -0.99
CA TYR A 71 2.06 14.05 -1.15
C TYR A 71 2.66 13.33 0.06
N VAL A 72 2.31 13.74 1.29
CA VAL A 72 2.78 13.07 2.51
C VAL A 72 2.33 11.61 2.53
N ASN A 73 1.08 11.33 2.14
CA ASN A 73 0.56 9.96 2.10
C ASN A 73 1.26 9.10 1.03
N MET A 74 1.45 9.64 -0.18
CA MET A 74 2.15 8.94 -1.26
C MET A 74 3.62 8.68 -0.89
N PHE A 75 4.31 9.65 -0.28
CA PHE A 75 5.66 9.50 0.22
C PHE A 75 5.76 8.45 1.33
N GLY A 76 4.85 8.50 2.31
CA GLY A 76 4.74 7.50 3.36
C GLY A 76 4.49 6.09 2.80
N THR A 77 3.69 5.98 1.74
CA THR A 77 3.44 4.71 1.04
C THR A 77 4.71 4.18 0.39
N GLY A 78 5.49 5.03 -0.27
CA GLY A 78 6.81 4.66 -0.82
C GLY A 78 7.77 4.14 0.25
N ILE A 79 7.84 4.79 1.42
CA ILE A 79 8.64 4.32 2.56
C ILE A 79 8.15 2.94 3.03
N GLY A 80 6.84 2.79 3.24
CA GLY A 80 6.24 1.53 3.69
C GLY A 80 6.52 0.37 2.74
N TYR A 81 6.43 0.61 1.42
CA TYR A 81 6.74 -0.38 0.40
C TYR A 81 8.22 -0.75 0.40
N THR A 82 9.10 0.24 0.52
CA THR A 82 10.56 0.01 0.57
C THR A 82 10.94 -0.85 1.76
N ILE A 83 10.44 -0.52 2.96
CA ILE A 83 10.70 -1.29 4.18
C ILE A 83 10.15 -2.71 4.04
N THR A 84 8.89 -2.85 3.60
CA THR A 84 8.23 -4.16 3.51
C THR A 84 8.92 -5.07 2.50
N ALA A 85 9.25 -4.56 1.30
CA ALA A 85 9.97 -5.34 0.29
C ALA A 85 11.35 -5.76 0.79
N SER A 86 12.05 -4.88 1.52
CA SER A 86 13.37 -5.17 2.07
C SER A 86 13.33 -6.24 3.15
N ILE A 87 12.34 -6.17 4.06
CA ILE A 87 12.13 -7.19 5.09
C ILE A 87 11.78 -8.53 4.45
N SER A 88 10.94 -8.55 3.41
CA SER A 88 10.60 -9.78 2.69
C SER A 88 11.80 -10.36 1.93
N ALA A 89 12.61 -9.53 1.26
CA ALA A 89 13.83 -10.00 0.60
C ALA A 89 14.85 -10.56 1.60
N ALA A 90 15.03 -9.87 2.74
CA ALA A 90 15.88 -10.36 3.82
C ALA A 90 15.34 -11.67 4.43
N ALA A 91 14.02 -11.85 4.51
CA ALA A 91 13.40 -13.07 5.02
C ALA A 91 13.77 -14.30 4.18
N ILE A 92 13.86 -14.17 2.85
CA ILE A 92 14.28 -15.27 1.94
C ILE A 92 15.71 -15.73 2.24
N ASN A 93 16.65 -14.81 2.44
CA ASN A 93 18.02 -15.21 2.75
C ASN A 93 18.13 -15.76 4.19
N LYS A 94 17.31 -15.25 5.11
CA LYS A 94 17.27 -15.72 6.49
C LYS A 94 16.72 -17.15 6.60
N SER A 95 15.61 -17.47 5.95
CA SER A 95 15.02 -18.83 5.90
C SER A 95 15.99 -19.83 5.27
N ASN A 96 16.59 -19.48 4.12
CA ASN A 96 17.58 -20.32 3.47
C ASN A 96 18.82 -20.58 4.34
N CYS A 97 19.31 -19.55 5.05
CA CYS A 97 20.42 -19.71 5.98
C CYS A 97 20.10 -20.72 7.08
N TYR A 98 18.93 -20.62 7.73
CA TYR A 98 18.53 -21.59 8.76
C TYR A 98 18.34 -23.00 8.22
N HIS A 99 17.81 -23.15 7.01
CA HIS A 99 17.66 -24.46 6.38
C HIS A 99 19.03 -25.15 6.15
N TRP A 100 20.00 -24.42 5.59
CA TRP A 100 21.30 -25.00 5.23
C TRP A 100 22.27 -25.10 6.40
N ARG A 101 22.22 -24.17 7.36
CA ARG A 101 23.20 -24.06 8.46
C ARG A 101 22.65 -24.50 9.81
N GLY A 102 21.33 -24.75 9.90
CA GLY A 102 20.64 -25.16 11.11
C GLY A 102 20.15 -23.97 11.96
N HIS A 103 19.16 -24.22 12.81
CA HIS A 103 18.47 -23.18 13.59
C HIS A 103 19.31 -22.51 14.69
N GLY A 104 20.46 -23.10 15.05
CA GLY A 104 21.37 -22.55 16.06
C GLY A 104 22.35 -21.49 15.54
N THR A 105 22.40 -21.24 14.22
CA THR A 105 23.36 -20.31 13.63
C THR A 105 22.84 -18.87 13.57
N ASP A 106 23.72 -17.90 13.76
CA ASP A 106 23.38 -16.50 13.51
C ASP A 106 23.19 -16.26 12.01
N CYS A 107 21.93 -16.07 11.63
CA CYS A 107 21.50 -15.74 10.27
C CYS A 107 21.02 -14.29 10.18
N SER A 108 21.62 -13.39 10.97
CA SER A 108 21.35 -11.95 10.91
C SER A 108 21.52 -11.41 9.48
N GLN A 109 20.58 -10.56 9.07
CA GLN A 109 20.55 -9.95 7.75
C GLN A 109 20.73 -8.44 7.89
N ASN A 110 21.53 -7.85 7.01
CA ASN A 110 21.66 -6.40 6.93
C ASN A 110 20.48 -5.81 6.13
N THR A 111 19.35 -5.56 6.79
CA THR A 111 18.14 -5.00 6.16
C THR A 111 18.42 -3.67 5.43
N SER A 112 19.37 -2.86 5.91
CA SER A 112 19.76 -1.60 5.26
C SER A 112 20.30 -1.80 3.85
N ALA A 113 21.01 -2.90 3.59
CA ALA A 113 21.49 -3.22 2.24
C ALA A 113 20.32 -3.52 1.28
N TYR A 114 19.29 -4.23 1.75
CA TYR A 114 18.08 -4.49 0.96
C TYR A 114 17.26 -3.21 0.71
N ILE A 115 17.20 -2.31 1.70
CA ILE A 115 16.56 -0.98 1.55
C ILE A 115 17.24 -0.18 0.45
N ILE A 116 18.57 -0.10 0.48
CA ILE A 116 19.35 0.59 -0.56
C ILE A 116 19.13 -0.08 -1.92
N GLY A 117 19.19 -1.41 -1.97
CA GLY A 117 18.98 -2.18 -3.21
C GLY A 117 17.59 -1.95 -3.82
N PHE A 118 16.53 -2.01 -3.01
CA PHE A 118 15.16 -1.72 -3.46
C PHE A 118 15.03 -0.26 -3.91
N GLY A 119 15.61 0.69 -3.17
CA GLY A 119 15.60 2.11 -3.54
C GLY A 119 16.28 2.38 -4.89
N VAL A 120 17.45 1.78 -5.15
CA VAL A 120 18.15 1.86 -6.44
C VAL A 120 17.28 1.25 -7.55
N LEU A 121 16.70 0.08 -7.31
CA LEU A 121 15.79 -0.57 -8.25
C LEU A 121 14.62 0.35 -8.62
N GLN A 122 13.96 0.93 -7.62
CA GLN A 122 12.84 1.85 -7.85
C GLN A 122 13.28 3.12 -8.57
N ALA A 123 14.44 3.67 -8.24
CA ALA A 123 14.98 4.83 -8.93
C ALA A 123 15.17 4.57 -10.43
N LEU A 124 15.65 3.38 -10.80
CA LEU A 124 15.79 2.94 -12.20
C LEU A 124 14.43 2.78 -12.88
N PHE A 125 13.46 2.10 -12.24
CA PHE A 125 12.12 1.93 -12.81
C PHE A 125 11.40 3.27 -12.99
N CYS A 126 11.57 4.23 -12.07
CA CYS A 126 11.01 5.57 -12.19
C CYS A 126 11.62 6.39 -13.34
N GLN A 127 12.75 5.98 -13.94
CA GLN A 127 13.27 6.64 -15.14
C GLN A 127 12.63 6.14 -16.44
N LEU A 128 11.89 5.02 -16.42
CA LEU A 128 11.31 4.44 -17.62
C LEU A 128 10.12 5.29 -18.11
N PRO A 129 10.21 5.94 -19.27
CA PRO A 129 9.28 7.00 -19.67
C PRO A 129 7.94 6.51 -20.26
N ASN A 130 7.67 5.20 -20.28
CA ASN A 130 6.54 4.62 -21.01
C ASN A 130 5.58 3.83 -20.10
N PHE A 131 4.73 4.55 -19.37
CA PHE A 131 3.67 3.97 -18.54
C PHE A 131 2.57 3.25 -19.36
N HIS A 132 2.45 3.55 -20.65
CA HIS A 132 1.40 2.98 -21.52
C HIS A 132 1.59 1.47 -21.81
N GLN A 133 2.79 0.93 -21.56
CA GLN A 133 3.07 -0.49 -21.69
C GLN A 133 3.05 -1.23 -20.34
N LEU A 134 2.68 -0.59 -19.22
CA LEU A 134 2.83 -1.19 -17.88
C LEU A 134 1.57 -1.89 -17.35
N TRP A 135 0.53 -2.07 -18.16
CA TRP A 135 -0.67 -2.81 -17.74
C TRP A 135 -0.36 -4.25 -17.27
N TRP A 136 0.68 -4.87 -17.85
CA TRP A 136 1.13 -6.21 -17.42
C TRP A 136 1.77 -6.18 -16.03
N LEU A 137 2.40 -5.08 -15.61
CA LEU A 137 2.94 -4.95 -14.25
C LEU A 137 1.82 -4.96 -13.23
N SER A 138 0.68 -4.32 -13.51
CA SER A 138 -0.49 -4.36 -12.62
C SER A 138 -1.06 -5.76 -12.49
N ILE A 139 -1.09 -6.54 -13.59
CA ILE A 139 -1.54 -7.94 -13.54
C ILE A 139 -0.58 -8.80 -12.72
N ILE A 140 0.73 -8.70 -12.97
CA ILE A 140 1.72 -9.44 -12.19
C ILE A 140 1.63 -9.06 -10.71
N ALA A 141 1.56 -7.77 -10.38
CA ALA A 141 1.42 -7.33 -9.00
C ALA A 141 0.14 -7.87 -8.34
N ALA A 142 -0.98 -7.89 -9.07
CA ALA A 142 -2.23 -8.48 -8.58
C ALA A 142 -2.07 -9.99 -8.32
N VAL A 143 -1.56 -10.77 -9.28
CA VAL A 143 -1.32 -12.21 -9.11
C VAL A 143 -0.43 -12.48 -7.92
N MET A 144 0.70 -11.78 -7.81
CA MET A 144 1.62 -11.91 -6.68
C MET A 144 0.94 -11.56 -5.34
N SER A 145 0.04 -10.56 -5.32
CA SER A 145 -0.79 -10.20 -4.16
C SER A 145 -1.60 -11.38 -3.65
N PHE A 146 -2.40 -11.96 -4.55
CA PHE A 146 -3.26 -13.09 -4.23
C PHE A 146 -2.42 -14.31 -3.83
N SER A 147 -1.29 -14.55 -4.49
CA SER A 147 -0.40 -15.67 -4.18
C SER A 147 0.16 -15.57 -2.76
N TYR A 148 0.81 -14.46 -2.37
CA TYR A 148 1.37 -14.36 -1.02
C TYR A 148 0.29 -14.34 0.05
N ALA A 149 -0.87 -13.72 -0.22
CA ALA A 149 -1.95 -13.63 0.74
C ALA A 149 -2.61 -15.01 0.96
N ALA A 150 -2.84 -15.78 -0.11
CA ALA A 150 -3.36 -17.13 -0.02
C ALA A 150 -2.39 -18.07 0.72
N ILE A 151 -1.08 -17.97 0.44
CA ILE A 151 -0.06 -18.75 1.17
C ILE A 151 -0.06 -18.37 2.66
N ALA A 152 -0.05 -17.08 2.98
CA ALA A 152 -0.09 -16.61 4.36
C ALA A 152 -1.34 -17.10 5.11
N VAL A 153 -2.51 -17.02 4.47
CA VAL A 153 -3.78 -17.53 5.01
C VAL A 153 -3.73 -19.04 5.23
N GLY A 154 -3.26 -19.80 4.24
CA GLY A 154 -3.17 -21.27 4.32
C GLY A 154 -2.22 -21.73 5.43
N LEU A 155 -1.03 -21.13 5.52
CA LEU A 155 -0.07 -21.42 6.60
C LEU A 155 -0.63 -21.04 7.98
N SER A 156 -1.28 -19.88 8.09
CA SER A 156 -1.89 -19.43 9.36
C SER A 156 -3.03 -20.34 9.80
N LEU A 157 -3.86 -20.78 8.87
CA LEU A 157 -4.93 -21.73 9.14
C LEU A 157 -4.39 -23.08 9.58
N ALA A 158 -3.40 -23.61 8.85
CA ALA A 158 -2.74 -24.88 9.19
C ALA A 158 -2.15 -24.82 10.60
N GLN A 159 -1.39 -23.76 10.91
CA GLN A 159 -0.80 -23.57 12.24
C GLN A 159 -1.87 -23.45 13.33
N THR A 160 -2.96 -22.73 13.07
CA THR A 160 -4.07 -22.58 14.02
C THR A 160 -4.74 -23.91 14.34
N ILE A 161 -4.86 -24.82 13.37
CA ILE A 161 -5.50 -26.12 13.55
C ILE A 161 -4.54 -27.14 14.20
N MET A 162 -3.26 -27.10 13.84
CA MET A 162 -2.28 -28.09 14.26
C MET A 162 -1.71 -27.80 15.65
N ASP A 163 -1.14 -26.61 15.85
CA ASP A 163 -0.51 -26.21 17.11
C ASP A 163 -0.32 -24.69 17.15
N PRO A 164 -1.26 -23.90 17.70
CA PRO A 164 -1.09 -22.46 17.83
C PRO A 164 0.17 -22.10 18.63
N LEU A 165 1.06 -21.30 18.01
CA LEU A 165 2.36 -20.92 18.59
C LEU A 165 2.23 -19.88 19.71
N GLY A 166 1.07 -19.25 19.87
CA GLY A 166 0.88 -18.20 20.86
C GLY A 166 -0.54 -18.09 21.38
N ARG A 167 -0.67 -17.45 22.54
CA ARG A 167 -1.98 -17.20 23.18
C ARG A 167 -2.59 -15.92 22.67
N THR A 168 -3.85 -16.01 22.27
CA THR A 168 -4.68 -14.84 21.95
C THR A 168 -5.44 -14.36 23.17
N THR A 169 -5.86 -13.11 23.11
CA THR A 169 -6.63 -12.40 24.14
C THR A 169 -7.66 -11.48 23.51
N LEU A 170 -8.68 -11.09 24.28
CA LEU A 170 -9.76 -10.22 23.80
C LEU A 170 -9.26 -8.81 23.41
N THR A 171 -8.28 -8.28 24.14
CA THR A 171 -7.75 -6.91 23.99
C THR A 171 -6.31 -6.86 23.43
N GLY A 172 -5.80 -8.01 23.00
CA GLY A 172 -4.44 -8.13 22.46
C GLY A 172 -3.39 -8.10 23.57
N THR A 173 -2.16 -7.72 23.20
CA THR A 173 -1.02 -7.58 24.13
C THR A 173 -1.44 -6.94 25.45
N VAL A 174 -1.27 -7.64 26.57
CA VAL A 174 -1.68 -7.14 27.89
C VAL A 174 -0.53 -6.38 28.55
N VAL A 175 -0.87 -5.41 29.40
CA VAL A 175 0.14 -4.76 30.24
C VAL A 175 0.72 -5.80 31.19
N GLY A 176 2.04 -5.87 31.24
CA GLY A 176 2.76 -6.91 31.98
C GLY A 176 4.24 -6.58 32.09
N VAL A 177 5.06 -7.59 32.35
CA VAL A 177 6.51 -7.42 32.55
C VAL A 177 7.20 -6.88 31.29
N ASP A 178 6.73 -7.30 30.11
CA ASP A 178 7.34 -6.95 28.82
C ASP A 178 6.81 -5.66 28.19
N VAL A 179 5.63 -5.19 28.63
CA VAL A 179 4.93 -4.04 28.04
C VAL A 179 4.24 -3.24 29.14
N ASP A 180 4.69 -2.00 29.34
CA ASP A 180 4.04 -1.07 30.26
C ASP A 180 2.78 -0.42 29.65
N ALA A 181 2.05 0.35 30.45
CA ALA A 181 0.82 1.00 30.01
C ALA A 181 1.05 2.01 28.87
N THR A 182 2.12 2.78 28.91
CA THR A 182 2.42 3.80 27.90
C THR A 182 2.81 3.15 26.57
N GLN A 183 3.60 2.08 26.63
CA GLN A 183 3.99 1.27 25.49
C GLN A 183 2.78 0.57 24.87
N LYS A 184 1.84 0.05 25.68
CA LYS A 184 0.58 -0.50 25.16
C LYS A 184 -0.23 0.55 24.40
N VAL A 185 -0.34 1.78 24.91
CA VAL A 185 -1.01 2.89 24.22
C VAL A 185 -0.30 3.20 22.89
N TRP A 186 1.02 3.31 22.90
CA TRP A 186 1.81 3.56 21.70
C TRP A 186 1.66 2.47 20.64
N LEU A 187 1.71 1.20 21.05
CA LEU A 187 1.51 0.04 20.17
C LEU A 187 0.09 0.03 19.58
N THR A 188 -0.91 0.45 20.36
CA THR A 188 -2.30 0.57 19.88
C THR A 188 -2.39 1.62 18.77
N PHE A 189 -1.80 2.80 18.95
CA PHE A 189 -1.78 3.83 17.89
C PHE A 189 -1.03 3.39 16.64
N GLN A 190 0.10 2.69 16.80
CA GLN A 190 0.80 2.10 15.66
C GLN A 190 -0.04 1.05 14.93
N ALA A 191 -0.81 0.23 15.66
CA ALA A 191 -1.71 -0.75 15.06
C ALA A 191 -2.86 -0.08 14.30
N LEU A 192 -3.45 0.99 14.85
CA LEU A 192 -4.45 1.80 14.14
C LEU A 192 -3.86 2.42 12.87
N GLY A 193 -2.65 2.97 12.94
CA GLY A 193 -1.92 3.50 11.79
C GLY A 193 -1.64 2.45 10.73
N ASN A 194 -1.24 1.24 11.14
CA ASN A 194 -1.02 0.11 10.23
C ASN A 194 -2.31 -0.31 9.50
N VAL A 195 -3.45 -0.33 10.21
CA VAL A 195 -4.75 -0.64 9.58
C VAL A 195 -5.17 0.49 8.64
N ALA A 196 -5.05 1.75 9.05
CA ALA A 196 -5.36 2.91 8.21
C ALA A 196 -4.53 2.91 6.91
N PHE A 197 -3.23 2.64 7.03
CA PHE A 197 -2.31 2.55 5.91
C PHE A 197 -2.67 1.43 4.93
N ALA A 198 -3.20 0.30 5.44
CA ALA A 198 -3.61 -0.81 4.58
C ALA A 198 -4.74 -0.44 3.60
N TYR A 199 -5.51 0.62 3.87
CA TYR A 199 -6.62 1.12 3.05
C TYR A 199 -6.33 2.46 2.35
N SER A 200 -5.07 2.85 2.17
CA SER A 200 -4.66 4.21 1.75
C SER A 200 -4.81 4.56 0.26
N TYR A 201 -5.43 3.73 -0.58
CA TYR A 201 -5.44 3.94 -2.04
C TYR A 201 -6.38 5.07 -2.54
N ALA A 202 -7.31 5.55 -1.70
CA ALA A 202 -8.27 6.59 -2.09
C ALA A 202 -7.60 7.86 -2.63
N ILE A 203 -6.37 8.13 -2.21
CA ILE A 203 -5.60 9.33 -2.57
C ILE A 203 -5.13 9.36 -4.04
N ILE A 204 -5.18 8.23 -4.75
CA ILE A 204 -4.88 8.12 -6.18
C ILE A 204 -6.10 7.66 -7.00
N LEU A 205 -7.29 7.66 -6.39
CA LEU A 205 -8.50 7.10 -6.99
C LEU A 205 -8.90 7.83 -8.28
N ILE A 206 -8.77 9.16 -8.30
CA ILE A 206 -9.18 9.99 -9.44
C ILE A 206 -8.26 9.75 -10.63
N GLU A 207 -6.96 9.61 -10.38
CA GLU A 207 -5.95 9.27 -11.38
C GLU A 207 -6.18 7.86 -11.94
N ILE A 208 -6.61 6.90 -11.10
CA ILE A 208 -7.02 5.57 -11.57
C ILE A 208 -8.30 5.67 -12.41
N GLN A 209 -9.30 6.42 -11.95
CA GLN A 209 -10.58 6.61 -12.64
C GLN A 209 -10.41 7.27 -14.01
N ASP A 210 -9.40 8.14 -14.17
CA ASP A 210 -9.09 8.78 -15.45
C ASP A 210 -8.64 7.78 -16.54
N THR A 211 -8.16 6.61 -16.15
CA THR A 211 -7.79 5.54 -17.09
C THR A 211 -8.99 4.78 -17.64
N LEU A 212 -10.18 4.95 -17.05
CA LEU A 212 -11.39 4.24 -17.47
C LEU A 212 -11.95 4.81 -18.76
N ARG A 213 -12.36 3.90 -19.64
CA ARG A 213 -13.08 4.25 -20.87
C ARG A 213 -14.54 4.57 -20.55
N SER A 214 -15.11 5.47 -21.33
CA SER A 214 -16.54 5.80 -21.32
C SER A 214 -17.07 5.74 -22.75
N PRO A 215 -18.27 5.18 -23.01
CA PRO A 215 -19.29 4.68 -22.06
C PRO A 215 -19.00 3.29 -21.45
N PRO A 216 -19.60 2.92 -20.28
CA PRO A 216 -20.49 3.71 -19.42
C PRO A 216 -19.75 4.85 -18.66
N PRO A 217 -20.44 5.71 -17.87
CA PRO A 217 -19.77 6.74 -17.07
C PRO A 217 -18.68 6.17 -16.17
N GLU A 218 -17.54 6.85 -16.07
CA GLU A 218 -16.35 6.37 -15.37
C GLU A 218 -16.64 6.14 -13.88
N ASN A 219 -17.50 6.96 -13.26
CA ASN A 219 -17.87 6.80 -11.86
C ASN A 219 -18.66 5.50 -11.59
N ALA A 220 -19.54 5.08 -12.51
CA ALA A 220 -20.30 3.85 -12.38
C ALA A 220 -19.37 2.62 -12.45
N THR A 221 -18.43 2.63 -13.40
CA THR A 221 -17.40 1.58 -13.51
C THR A 221 -16.49 1.58 -12.28
N MET A 222 -16.03 2.76 -11.84
CA MET A 222 -15.13 2.90 -10.70
C MET A 222 -15.78 2.49 -9.38
N ARG A 223 -17.08 2.79 -9.17
CA ARG A 223 -17.84 2.34 -7.99
C ARG A 223 -17.93 0.82 -7.92
N ARG A 224 -18.19 0.14 -9.04
CA ARG A 224 -18.19 -1.34 -9.10
C ARG A 224 -16.81 -1.91 -8.83
N ALA A 225 -15.77 -1.35 -9.44
CA ALA A 225 -14.38 -1.75 -9.21
C ALA A 225 -13.96 -1.54 -7.76
N THR A 226 -14.34 -0.41 -7.15
CA THR A 226 -14.12 -0.07 -5.74
C THR A 226 -14.83 -1.06 -4.82
N ALA A 227 -16.11 -1.37 -5.09
CA ALA A 227 -16.86 -2.35 -4.31
C ALA A 227 -16.19 -3.73 -4.32
N ALA A 228 -15.82 -4.23 -5.49
CA ALA A 228 -15.12 -5.49 -5.63
C ALA A 228 -13.75 -5.45 -4.94
N GLY A 229 -12.93 -4.43 -5.22
CA GLY A 229 -11.58 -4.28 -4.69
C GLY A 229 -11.54 -4.19 -3.16
N ILE A 230 -12.38 -3.35 -2.55
CA ILE A 230 -12.44 -3.21 -1.09
C ILE A 230 -12.99 -4.48 -0.44
N SER A 231 -14.01 -5.11 -1.03
CA SER A 231 -14.56 -6.36 -0.49
C SER A 231 -13.52 -7.48 -0.48
N THR A 232 -12.82 -7.69 -1.61
CA THR A 232 -11.76 -8.69 -1.72
C THR A 232 -10.62 -8.40 -0.77
N THR A 233 -10.13 -7.15 -0.75
CA THR A 233 -9.01 -6.73 0.11
C THR A 233 -9.37 -6.91 1.58
N THR A 234 -10.58 -6.51 1.99
CA THR A 234 -11.06 -6.67 3.37
C THR A 234 -11.17 -8.13 3.76
N GLY A 235 -11.65 -9.00 2.87
CA GLY A 235 -11.66 -10.45 3.08
C GLY A 235 -10.27 -10.98 3.37
N PHE A 236 -9.28 -10.67 2.51
CA PHE A 236 -7.89 -11.10 2.74
C PHE A 236 -7.27 -10.47 3.99
N TYR A 237 -7.58 -9.22 4.31
CA TYR A 237 -7.06 -8.54 5.48
C TYR A 237 -7.59 -9.12 6.78
N LEU A 238 -8.89 -9.44 6.84
CA LEU A 238 -9.49 -10.16 7.96
C LEU A 238 -8.89 -11.57 8.07
N LEU A 239 -8.75 -12.30 6.96
CA LEU A 239 -8.16 -13.63 6.99
C LEU A 239 -6.69 -13.60 7.48
N CYS A 240 -5.84 -12.77 6.87
CA CYS A 240 -4.43 -12.63 7.27
C CYS A 240 -4.29 -12.12 8.71
N GLY A 241 -5.12 -11.16 9.11
CA GLY A 241 -5.11 -10.58 10.44
C GLY A 241 -5.58 -11.57 11.50
N CYS A 242 -6.78 -12.11 11.36
CA CYS A 242 -7.42 -12.99 12.34
C CYS A 242 -6.74 -14.37 12.41
N LEU A 243 -6.48 -15.03 11.29
CA LEU A 243 -5.81 -16.34 11.31
C LEU A 243 -4.36 -16.19 11.75
N GLY A 244 -3.68 -15.11 11.36
CA GLY A 244 -2.33 -14.84 11.85
C GLY A 244 -2.29 -14.58 13.35
N TYR A 245 -3.24 -13.82 13.88
CA TYR A 245 -3.36 -13.63 15.31
C TYR A 245 -3.71 -14.95 16.01
N SER A 246 -4.59 -15.77 15.44
CA SER A 246 -4.91 -17.10 15.96
C SER A 246 -3.71 -18.04 15.98
N ALA A 247 -2.83 -17.96 14.98
CA ALA A 247 -1.64 -18.79 14.88
C ALA A 247 -0.53 -18.36 15.85
N PHE A 248 -0.30 -17.06 16.03
CA PHE A 248 0.87 -16.53 16.75
C PHE A 248 0.55 -15.80 18.05
N GLY A 249 -0.72 -15.55 18.35
CA GLY A 249 -1.16 -14.84 19.55
C GLY A 249 -0.63 -13.41 19.66
N ASN A 250 -0.47 -12.94 20.90
CA ASN A 250 0.01 -11.59 21.20
C ASN A 250 1.45 -11.32 20.70
N ALA A 251 2.20 -12.36 20.33
CA ALA A 251 3.55 -12.27 19.78
C ALA A 251 3.59 -12.29 18.23
N ALA A 252 2.45 -12.12 17.56
CA ALA A 252 2.37 -12.19 16.11
C ALA A 252 3.38 -11.25 15.43
N PRO A 253 4.19 -11.75 14.48
CA PRO A 253 5.25 -10.94 13.87
C PRO A 253 4.69 -9.91 12.88
N GLY A 254 5.43 -8.82 12.68
CA GLY A 254 5.08 -7.77 11.71
C GLY A 254 4.97 -8.30 10.27
N ASN A 255 5.88 -9.19 9.87
CA ASN A 255 5.72 -10.02 8.67
C ASN A 255 5.28 -11.41 9.11
N ILE A 256 4.00 -11.73 8.92
CA ILE A 256 3.41 -13.02 9.32
C ILE A 256 4.18 -14.22 8.76
N LEU A 257 4.73 -14.09 7.55
CA LEU A 257 5.49 -15.15 6.89
C LEU A 257 6.80 -15.49 7.62
N THR A 258 7.39 -14.52 8.32
CA THR A 258 8.60 -14.78 9.12
C THR A 258 8.30 -15.60 10.37
N GLY A 259 7.04 -15.68 10.80
CA GLY A 259 6.62 -16.56 11.90
C GLY A 259 6.60 -18.04 11.53
N PHE A 260 6.41 -18.36 10.24
CA PHE A 260 6.40 -19.74 9.75
C PHE A 260 7.79 -20.23 9.30
N GLY A 261 8.72 -19.32 9.03
CA GLY A 261 10.05 -19.60 8.48
C GLY A 261 10.99 -20.43 9.38
N PHE A 262 10.46 -21.02 10.45
CA PHE A 262 11.16 -21.88 11.39
C PHE A 262 10.76 -23.36 11.26
N TYR A 263 9.75 -23.70 10.43
CA TYR A 263 9.28 -25.08 10.19
C TYR A 263 9.00 -25.33 8.71
N GLU A 264 9.25 -26.55 8.23
CA GLU A 264 9.05 -26.93 6.82
C GLU A 264 7.58 -26.81 6.37
N PRO A 265 7.31 -26.42 5.10
CA PRO A 265 8.28 -26.16 4.03
C PRO A 265 8.77 -24.70 3.94
N TYR A 266 10.07 -24.48 4.14
CA TYR A 266 10.70 -23.14 4.05
C TYR A 266 10.59 -22.51 2.65
N TRP A 267 10.63 -23.32 1.59
CA TRP A 267 10.52 -22.83 0.21
C TRP A 267 9.19 -22.13 -0.07
N LEU A 268 8.12 -22.52 0.62
CA LEU A 268 6.81 -21.89 0.45
C LEU A 268 6.79 -20.48 1.06
N VAL A 269 7.51 -20.30 2.16
CA VAL A 269 7.74 -18.99 2.78
C VAL A 269 8.59 -18.11 1.87
N ASP A 270 9.58 -18.67 1.19
CA ASP A 270 10.43 -17.95 0.23
C ASP A 270 9.63 -17.46 -0.97
N VAL A 271 8.81 -18.35 -1.56
CA VAL A 271 7.90 -18.00 -2.67
C VAL A 271 6.98 -16.85 -2.24
N ALA A 272 6.36 -16.94 -1.07
CA ALA A 272 5.46 -15.89 -0.60
C ALA A 272 6.19 -14.55 -0.39
N ASN A 273 7.40 -14.54 0.18
CA ASN A 273 8.18 -13.32 0.33
C ASN A 273 8.67 -12.76 -1.02
N ALA A 274 9.03 -13.62 -1.98
CA ALA A 274 9.38 -13.19 -3.33
C ALA A 274 8.17 -12.55 -4.03
N CYS A 275 6.98 -13.14 -3.88
CA CYS A 275 5.72 -12.55 -4.35
C CYS A 275 5.49 -11.16 -3.74
N ILE A 276 5.74 -10.96 -2.44
CA ILE A 276 5.65 -9.63 -1.79
C ILE A 276 6.61 -8.64 -2.46
N VAL A 277 7.87 -9.01 -2.67
CA VAL A 277 8.86 -8.13 -3.32
C VAL A 277 8.38 -7.71 -4.71
N VAL A 278 7.97 -8.67 -5.54
CA VAL A 278 7.50 -8.39 -6.93
C VAL A 278 6.23 -7.54 -6.92
N HIS A 279 5.27 -7.84 -6.04
CA HIS A 279 4.06 -7.03 -5.87
C HIS A 279 4.41 -5.58 -5.55
N LEU A 280 5.29 -5.36 -4.56
CA LEU A 280 5.65 -4.02 -4.11
C LEU A 280 6.47 -3.26 -5.15
N VAL A 281 7.24 -3.95 -6.01
CA VAL A 281 7.86 -3.30 -7.18
C VAL A 281 6.81 -2.69 -8.10
N GLY A 282 5.79 -3.47 -8.48
CA GLY A 282 4.72 -2.96 -9.34
C GLY A 282 3.86 -1.89 -8.68
N GLY A 283 3.49 -2.09 -7.41
CA GLY A 283 2.69 -1.13 -6.65
C GLY A 283 3.39 0.21 -6.45
N PHE A 284 4.70 0.22 -6.18
CA PHE A 284 5.47 1.45 -5.95
C PHE A 284 5.39 2.40 -7.15
N GLN A 285 5.42 1.85 -8.37
CA GLN A 285 5.34 2.64 -9.60
C GLN A 285 4.03 3.43 -9.69
N VAL A 286 2.91 2.87 -9.23
CA VAL A 286 1.60 3.55 -9.25
C VAL A 286 1.60 4.81 -8.37
N PHE A 287 2.33 4.79 -7.25
CA PHE A 287 2.42 5.93 -6.33
C PHE A 287 3.49 6.96 -6.74
N CYS A 288 4.58 6.54 -7.39
CA CYS A 288 5.61 7.49 -7.84
C CYS A 288 5.31 8.12 -9.20
N GLN A 289 4.54 7.43 -10.03
CA GLN A 289 4.12 7.89 -11.35
C GLN A 289 2.62 7.62 -11.51
N PRO A 290 1.75 8.42 -10.85
CA PRO A 290 0.32 8.32 -11.07
C PRO A 290 0.03 8.42 -12.58
N PRO A 291 -0.93 7.65 -13.13
CA PRO A 291 -1.27 7.69 -14.54
C PRO A 291 -1.47 9.14 -15.02
N ALA A 292 -0.57 9.62 -15.87
CA ALA A 292 -0.69 10.94 -16.47
C ALA A 292 -1.57 10.87 -17.73
N PRO A 293 -2.34 11.94 -18.06
CA PRO A 293 -3.13 11.95 -19.27
C PRO A 293 -2.21 11.86 -20.52
N PRO A 294 -2.67 11.21 -21.61
CA PRO A 294 -1.84 10.99 -22.79
C PRO A 294 -1.36 12.32 -23.43
N PRO A 295 -0.18 12.32 -24.11
CA PRO A 295 0.46 13.54 -24.61
C PRO A 295 -0.40 14.40 -25.56
N SER A 296 -1.30 13.77 -26.32
CA SER A 296 -2.25 14.48 -27.19
C SER A 296 -3.28 15.34 -26.43
N ARG A 297 -3.34 15.20 -25.09
CA ARG A 297 -4.23 15.94 -24.18
C ARG A 297 -3.48 16.88 -23.23
N ALA A 298 -2.14 16.88 -23.22
CA ALA A 298 -1.31 17.74 -22.38
C ALA A 298 -1.07 19.15 -22.96
N SER A 299 -1.49 19.39 -24.21
CA SER A 299 -1.24 20.64 -24.95
C SER A 299 -2.11 21.82 -24.49
N SER A 300 -3.12 21.63 -23.65
CA SER A 300 -3.97 22.74 -23.17
C SER A 300 -3.60 23.28 -21.78
N THR A 301 -2.68 22.63 -21.04
CA THR A 301 -2.38 23.03 -19.64
C THR A 301 -0.91 23.01 -19.25
N ARG A 302 0.02 22.65 -20.14
CA ARG A 302 1.47 22.66 -19.81
C ARG A 302 2.19 23.83 -20.46
N SER A 303 1.91 25.06 -20.02
CA SER A 303 2.97 26.08 -20.04
C SER A 303 4.02 25.67 -19.02
N ARG A 304 5.10 25.02 -19.50
CA ARG A 304 6.33 24.90 -18.71
C ARG A 304 6.74 26.31 -18.26
N PRO A 305 7.22 26.53 -17.03
CA PRO A 305 7.89 27.77 -16.70
C PRO A 305 9.16 27.85 -17.55
N THR A 306 9.13 28.64 -18.62
CA THR A 306 10.34 29.11 -19.28
C THR A 306 11.07 30.00 -18.28
N CYS A 307 12.32 29.66 -17.97
CA CYS A 307 13.20 30.54 -17.20
C CYS A 307 13.21 31.93 -17.84
N PRO A 308 13.16 33.03 -17.07
CA PRO A 308 13.31 34.36 -17.62
C PRO A 308 14.75 34.50 -18.15
N SER A 309 14.88 34.62 -19.47
CA SER A 309 16.12 35.06 -20.11
C SER A 309 16.43 36.48 -19.66
N ARG A 310 17.66 36.70 -19.18
CA ARG A 310 18.23 38.02 -18.86
C ARG A 310 17.98 39.01 -20.02
N PRO A 311 17.61 40.28 -19.75
CA PRO A 311 17.70 41.32 -20.76
C PRO A 311 19.19 41.65 -21.01
N GLY A 312 19.65 41.41 -22.24
CA GLY A 312 20.91 41.97 -22.76
C GLY A 312 20.65 43.35 -23.36
N PRO A 313 21.66 44.24 -23.41
CA PRO A 313 21.46 45.68 -23.46
C PRO A 313 20.96 46.18 -24.82
N ASP A 314 20.11 47.21 -24.74
CA ASP A 314 19.67 48.05 -25.84
C ASP A 314 20.86 48.53 -26.68
N SER A 315 20.86 48.18 -27.97
CA SER A 315 21.59 48.92 -28.98
C SER A 315 20.59 49.69 -29.82
N THR A 316 20.45 50.97 -29.50
CA THR A 316 19.85 52.00 -30.33
C THR A 316 20.56 52.12 -31.69
N SER A 317 19.73 52.31 -32.71
CA SER A 317 19.88 52.87 -34.07
C SER A 317 21.07 53.80 -34.37
N PRO A 318 21.36 54.14 -35.65
CA PRO A 318 20.44 54.27 -36.81
C PRO A 318 20.63 53.26 -37.96
#